data_AF-A0A0S8G9W6-F1
#
_entry.id   AF-A0A0S8G9W6-F1
#
_cell.length_a   1.000
_cell.length_b   1.000
_cell.length_c   1.000
_cell.angle_alpha   90.00
_cell.angle_beta   90.00
_cell.angle_gamma   90.00
#
_symmetry.space_group_name_H-M   'P 1'
#
loop_
_entity.id
_entity.type
_entity.pdbx_description
1 polymer ?
#
loop_
_entity_poly.entity_id
_entity_poly.type
_entity_poly.pdbx_seq_one_letter_code
_entity_poly.pdbx_strand_id
1 'polypeptide(L)'
;MELDLLERFEAHLRLQDDLSDNTVRAYGGDLRQYFRYLEAHSTGPVRAERHDVVGFLGSLRQAGTTASTRKLSAMRRCAILPRS
;
A
#
# COMPACT_ATOMS: atom_id res chain seq x y z
N MET A 1 0.46 13.91 -6.67
CA MET A 1 1.65 13.19 -6.14
C MET A 1 1.27 11.80 -5.62
N GLU A 2 0.25 11.65 -4.76
CA GLU A 2 -0.25 10.33 -4.32
C GLU A 2 -0.83 9.48 -5.46
N LEU A 3 -1.64 10.10 -6.34
CA LEU A 3 -2.27 9.43 -7.49
C LEU A 3 -1.25 8.85 -8.47
N ASP A 4 -0.17 9.59 -8.75
CA ASP A 4 0.89 9.17 -9.69
C ASP A 4 1.62 7.90 -9.22
N LEU A 5 1.93 7.79 -7.92
CA LEU A 5 2.57 6.60 -7.37
C LEU A 5 1.64 5.39 -7.37
N LEU A 6 0.35 5.62 -7.12
CA LEU A 6 -0.64 4.56 -7.14
C LEU A 6 -0.89 4.05 -8.57
N GLU A 7 -0.98 4.94 -9.55
CA GLU A 7 -1.12 4.59 -10.96
C GLU A 7 0.10 3.82 -11.46
N ARG A 8 1.31 4.24 -11.08
CA ARG A 8 2.55 3.50 -11.38
C ARG A 8 2.58 2.13 -10.73
N PHE A 9 2.10 2.00 -9.50
CA PHE A 9 2.00 0.70 -8.83
C PHE A 9 0.93 -0.20 -9.47
N GLU A 10 -0.24 0.33 -9.80
CA GLU A 10 -1.28 -0.43 -10.50
C GLU A 10 -0.78 -0.88 -11.89
N ALA A 11 -0.08 -0.02 -12.62
CA ALA A 11 0.57 -0.38 -13.89
C ALA A 11 1.61 -1.48 -13.68
N HIS A 12 2.46 -1.38 -12.65
CA HIS A 12 3.43 -2.40 -12.31
C HIS A 12 2.78 -3.75 -11.95
N LEU A 13 1.68 -3.74 -11.20
CA LEU A 13 0.95 -4.97 -10.87
C LEU A 13 0.30 -5.60 -12.11
N ARG A 14 -0.22 -4.79 -13.04
CA ARG A 14 -0.78 -5.29 -14.31
C ARG A 14 0.27 -5.93 -15.22
N LEU A 15 1.55 -5.64 -15.02
CA LEU A 15 2.66 -6.31 -15.71
C LEU A 15 2.98 -7.70 -15.12
N GLN A 16 2.43 -8.05 -13.95
CA GLN A 16 2.56 -9.40 -13.40
C GLN A 16 1.43 -10.27 -13.96
N ASP A 17 1.78 -11.22 -14.84
CA ASP A 17 0.85 -12.12 -15.55
C ASP A 17 -0.11 -12.93 -14.64
N ASP A 18 0.13 -13.00 -13.33
CA ASP A 18 -0.66 -13.80 -12.40
C ASP A 18 -1.80 -13.03 -11.69
N LEU A 19 -1.91 -11.71 -11.87
CA LEU A 19 -2.86 -10.89 -11.11
C LEU A 19 -4.12 -10.55 -11.91
N SER A 20 -5.26 -11.03 -11.44
CA SER A 20 -6.56 -10.59 -11.97
C SER A 20 -6.80 -9.10 -11.74
N ASP A 21 -7.58 -8.45 -12.62
CA ASP A 21 -8.00 -7.05 -12.47
C ASP A 21 -8.66 -6.77 -11.11
N ASN A 22 -9.42 -7.74 -10.58
CA ASN A 22 -10.04 -7.62 -9.27
C ASN A 22 -8.99 -7.59 -8.15
N THR A 23 -7.93 -8.39 -8.27
CA THR A 23 -6.79 -8.38 -7.34
C THR A 23 -6.04 -7.06 -7.40
N VAL A 24 -5.79 -6.53 -8.60
CA VAL A 24 -5.12 -5.23 -8.80
C VAL A 24 -5.94 -4.10 -8.17
N ARG A 25 -7.25 -4.04 -8.43
CA ARG A 25 -8.15 -3.03 -7.83
C ARG A 25 -8.19 -3.12 -6.31
N ALA A 26 -8.23 -4.34 -5.77
CA ALA A 26 -8.20 -4.56 -4.33
C ALA A 26 -6.88 -4.09 -3.70
N TYR A 27 -5.73 -4.39 -4.33
CA TYR A 27 -4.43 -3.88 -3.91
C TYR A 27 -4.37 -2.35 -3.99
N GLY A 28 -4.91 -1.72 -5.03
CA GLY A 28 -4.98 -0.26 -5.13
C GLY A 28 -5.81 0.36 -3.99
N GLY A 29 -6.94 -0.25 -3.63
CA GLY A 29 -7.74 0.16 -2.47
C GLY A 29 -6.98 0.04 -1.14
N ASP A 30 -6.25 -1.07 -0.97
CA ASP A 30 -5.44 -1.33 0.20
C ASP A 30 -4.30 -0.31 0.38
N LEU A 31 -3.64 0.08 -0.72
CA LEU A 31 -2.59 1.09 -0.71
C LEU A 31 -3.10 2.52 -0.53
N ARG A 32 -4.25 2.88 -1.12
CA ARG A 32 -4.88 4.19 -0.85
C ARG A 32 -5.13 4.39 0.65
N GLN A 33 -5.58 3.34 1.34
CA GLN A 33 -5.78 3.44 2.78
C GLN A 33 -4.46 3.63 3.54
N TYR A 34 -3.38 2.98 3.08
CA TYR A 34 -2.05 3.16 3.67
C TYR A 34 -1.46 4.55 3.39
N PHE A 35 -1.58 5.07 2.17
CA PHE A 35 -1.06 6.40 1.84
C PHE A 35 -1.78 7.50 2.61
N ARG A 36 -3.11 7.42 2.76
CA ARG A 36 -3.86 8.31 3.66
C ARG A 36 -3.37 8.25 5.11
N TYR A 37 -3.01 7.06 5.60
CA TYR A 37 -2.43 6.93 6.93
C TYR A 37 -1.07 7.64 7.01
N LEU A 38 -0.21 7.48 6.00
CA LEU A 38 1.08 8.16 5.94
C LEU A 38 0.93 9.68 5.90
N GLU A 39 0.05 10.20 5.06
CA GLU A 39 -0.23 11.64 4.98
C GLU A 39 -0.68 12.21 6.33
N ALA A 40 -1.56 11.49 7.04
CA ALA A 40 -2.00 11.88 8.38
C ALA A 40 -0.86 11.92 9.42
N HIS A 41 0.24 11.21 9.17
CA HIS A 41 1.43 11.20 10.03
C HIS A 41 2.57 12.07 9.46
N SER A 42 2.26 12.93 8.47
CA SER A 42 3.24 13.80 7.78
C SER A 42 4.39 13.05 7.10
N THR A 43 4.17 11.77 6.78
CA THR A 43 5.11 10.91 6.06
C THR A 43 4.62 10.74 4.62
N GLY A 44 5.53 10.80 3.65
CA GLY A 44 5.19 10.48 2.26
C GLY A 44 5.46 9.01 1.94
N PRO A 45 4.76 8.39 0.98
CA PRO A 45 5.00 7.01 0.55
C PRO A 45 6.45 6.72 0.14
N VAL A 46 7.18 7.72 -0.38
CA VAL A 46 8.60 7.61 -0.74
C VAL A 46 9.51 7.53 0.48
N ARG A 47 9.14 8.20 1.57
CA ARG A 47 9.91 8.27 2.82
C ARG A 47 9.47 7.23 3.85
N ALA A 48 8.40 6.50 3.58
CA ALA A 48 7.87 5.50 4.48
C ALA A 48 8.91 4.41 4.79
N GLU A 49 8.98 4.06 6.06
CA GLU A 49 9.87 3.05 6.60
C GLU A 49 9.08 1.91 7.26
N ARG A 50 9.81 0.89 7.74
CA ARG A 50 9.22 -0.26 8.42
C ARG A 50 8.36 0.14 9.63
N HIS A 51 8.73 1.20 10.34
CA HIS A 51 7.99 1.65 11.51
C HIS A 51 6.61 2.22 11.14
N ASP A 52 6.49 2.88 9.98
CA ASP A 52 5.19 3.37 9.47
C ASP A 52 4.26 2.21 9.11
N VAL A 53 4.81 1.13 8.54
CA VAL A 53 4.02 -0.08 8.24
C VAL A 53 3.50 -0.71 9.53
N VAL A 54 4.35 -0.84 10.56
CA VAL A 54 3.94 -1.36 11.87
C VAL A 54 2.89 -0.44 12.52
N GLY A 55 3.08 0.87 12.42
CA GLY A 55 2.12 1.88 12.91
C GLY A 55 0.76 1.76 12.22
N PHE A 56 0.73 1.58 10.90
CA PHE A 56 -0.50 1.36 10.15
C PHE A 56 -1.22 0.07 10.55
N LEU A 57 -0.49 -1.04 10.71
CA LEU A 57 -1.09 -2.28 11.19
C LEU A 57 -1.64 -2.14 12.61
N GLY A 58 -0.96 -1.36 13.45
CA GLY A 58 -1.44 -0.97 14.78
C GLY A 58 -2.73 -0.15 14.73
N SER A 59 -2.83 0.82 13.81
CA SER A 59 -4.01 1.68 13.66
C SER A 59 -5.23 0.90 13.14
N LEU A 60 -5.03 -0.04 12.22
CA LEU A 60 -6.08 -0.96 11.79
C LEU A 60 -6.63 -1.78 12.96
N ARG A 61 -5.74 -2.36 13.77
CA ARG A 61 -6.11 -3.15 14.95
C ARG A 61 -6.90 -2.32 15.97
N GLN A 62 -6.50 -1.06 16.20
CA GLN A 62 -7.23 -0.14 17.09
C GLN A 62 -8.61 0.23 16.54
N ALA A 63 -8.76 0.33 15.22
CA ALA A 63 -10.03 0.54 14.54
C ALA A 63 -10.91 -0.74 14.45
N GLY A 64 -10.56 -1.81 15.17
CA GLY A 64 -11.30 -3.08 15.14
C GLY A 64 -11.16 -3.86 13.83
N THR A 65 -10.24 -3.46 12.96
CA THR A 65 -10.02 -4.06 11.64
C THR A 65 -8.72 -4.84 11.62
N THR A 66 -8.75 -6.13 11.30
CA THR A 66 -7.52 -6.90 11.12
C THR A 66 -6.97 -6.68 9.71
N ALA A 67 -5.67 -6.44 9.59
CA ALA A 67 -5.02 -6.42 8.29
C ALA A 67 -5.16 -7.80 7.62
N SER A 68 -5.79 -7.83 6.44
CA SER A 68 -5.91 -9.07 5.68
C SER A 68 -4.54 -9.51 5.14
N THR A 69 -4.40 -10.80 4.85
CA THR A 69 -3.22 -11.35 4.15
C THR A 69 -2.96 -10.61 2.84
N ARG A 70 -4.02 -10.15 2.17
CA ARG A 70 -3.97 -9.34 0.96
C ARG A 70 -3.35 -7.96 1.21
N LYS A 71 -3.75 -7.24 2.26
CA LYS A 71 -3.17 -5.94 2.65
C LYS A 71 -1.67 -6.04 2.91
N LEU A 72 -1.25 -7.08 3.64
CA LEU A 72 0.15 -7.32 3.94
C LEU A 72 0.97 -7.58 2.66
N SER A 73 0.42 -8.38 1.74
CA SER A 73 1.06 -8.63 0.45
C SER A 73 1.13 -7.38 -0.42
N ALA A 74 0.11 -6.51 -0.40
CA ALA A 74 0.14 -5.23 -1.10
C ALA A 74 1.27 -4.32 -0.59
N MET A 75 1.40 -4.19 0.74
CA MET A 75 2.46 -3.38 1.37
C MET A 75 3.85 -3.91 1.05
N ARG A 76 4.05 -5.23 1.11
CA ARG A 76 5.34 -5.85 0.76
C ARG A 76 5.73 -5.56 -0.67
N ARG A 77 4.80 -5.69 -1.62
CA ARG A 77 5.07 -5.38 -3.04
C ARG A 77 5.34 -3.90 -3.27
N CYS A 78 4.65 -3.01 -2.56
CA CYS A 78 4.92 -1.57 -2.62
C CYS A 78 6.31 -1.22 -2.08
N ALA A 79 6.75 -1.87 -0.99
CA ALA A 79 8.07 -1.63 -0.38
C ALA A 79 9.25 -2.14 -1.23
N ILE A 80 9.00 -3.03 -2.19
CA ILE A 80 10.00 -3.61 -3.10
C ILE A 80 10.19 -2.75 -4.37
N LEU A 81 9.31 -1.78 -4.64
CA LEU A 81 9.50 -0.88 -5.77
C LEU A 81 10.81 -0.09 -5.61
N PRO A 82 11.67 -0.04 -6.65
CA PRO A 82 12.88 0.75 -6.61
C PRO A 82 12.52 2.22 -6.43
N ARG A 83 13.17 2.86 -5.44
CA ARG A 83 13.09 4.30 -5.22
C ARG A 83 13.86 4.98 -6.36
N SER A 84 13.21 5.18 -7.50
CA SER A 84 13.72 5.98 -8.63
C SER A 84 13.58 7.47 -8.38
#